data_AF-A0A496LRU5-F1
#
_entry.id   AF-A0A496LRU5-F1
#
_cell.length_a   1.000
_cell.length_b   1.000
_cell.length_c   1.000
_cell.angle_alpha   90.00
_cell.angle_beta   90.00
_cell.angle_gamma   90.00
#
_symmetry.space_group_name_H-M   'P 1'
#
loop_
_entity.id
_entity.type
_entity.pdbx_description
1 polymer ?
#
loop_
_entity_poly.entity_id
_entity_poly.type
_entity_poly.pdbx_seq_one_letter_code
_entity_poly.pdbx_strand_id
1 'polypeptide(L)'
;AEQKELSAALKSAFPAYVNSLNLKDAKGRALTLEPSGEGSFKEYVKKTLSDSFAAAKSREKSLLKPEFFTLETHGCTLEYDFKFEDFVLSMPRAKATPAFDGLELQNPENDFFGDADAAAKHFTEFSAKRGTGEIADAKIIKMANAMNYLGNANAAKFYRIRHGAADSDTALAVPLILALGLQNAGKTVDFAVPWGQGHGGDYDLDELFRWIDRVVK
;
A
#
# COMPACT_ATOMS: atom_id res chain seq x y z
N ALA A 1 -1.01 -15.19 21.89
CA ALA A 1 0.44 -15.25 21.64
C ALA A 1 0.70 -15.48 20.15
N GLU A 2 0.07 -16.51 19.58
CA GLU A 2 0.17 -16.91 18.18
C GLU A 2 0.05 -15.78 17.13
N GLN A 3 -1.01 -14.96 17.13
CA GLN A 3 -1.14 -13.88 16.14
C GLN A 3 -0.01 -12.83 16.18
N LYS A 4 0.62 -12.61 17.35
CA LYS A 4 1.76 -11.69 17.49
C LYS A 4 3.03 -12.31 16.88
N GLU A 5 3.23 -13.61 17.07
CA GLU A 5 4.35 -14.35 16.46
C GLU A 5 4.22 -14.41 14.94
N LEU A 6 3.02 -14.72 14.44
CA LEU A 6 2.73 -14.66 13.00
C LEU A 6 2.97 -13.25 12.45
N SER A 7 2.58 -12.21 13.21
CA SER A 7 2.79 -10.81 12.81
C SER A 7 4.28 -10.47 12.72
N ALA A 8 5.09 -10.95 13.67
CA ALA A 8 6.54 -10.73 13.64
C ALA A 8 7.17 -11.44 12.44
N ALA A 9 6.80 -12.70 12.18
CA ALA A 9 7.31 -13.45 11.04
C ALA A 9 6.96 -12.81 9.69
N LEU A 10 5.71 -12.37 9.52
CA LEU A 10 5.26 -11.67 8.31
C LEU A 10 5.97 -10.31 8.14
N LYS A 11 6.13 -9.55 9.23
CA LYS A 11 6.89 -8.29 9.22
C LYS A 11 8.33 -8.51 8.75
N SER A 12 9.01 -9.53 9.26
CA SER A 12 10.41 -9.83 8.90
C SER A 12 10.57 -10.32 7.46
N ALA A 13 9.54 -10.90 6.84
CA ALA A 13 9.58 -11.34 5.44
C ALA A 13 9.42 -10.17 4.45
N PHE A 14 8.73 -9.10 4.85
CA PHE A 14 8.35 -8.01 3.96
C PHE A 14 9.54 -7.25 3.31
N PRO A 15 10.65 -6.95 4.01
CA PRO A 15 11.80 -6.28 3.40
C PRO A 15 12.38 -7.01 2.19
N ALA A 16 12.53 -8.34 2.27
CA ALA A 16 13.05 -9.14 1.18
C ALA A 16 12.14 -9.07 -0.05
N TYR A 17 10.82 -9.12 0.16
CA TYR A 17 9.84 -8.93 -0.91
C TYR A 17 9.98 -7.55 -1.58
N VAL A 18 9.97 -6.46 -0.80
CA VAL A 18 10.10 -5.09 -1.35
C VAL A 18 11.38 -4.93 -2.16
N ASN A 19 12.50 -5.41 -1.62
CA ASN A 19 13.79 -5.31 -2.30
C ASN A 19 13.83 -6.11 -3.61
N SER A 20 13.14 -7.26 -3.67
CA SER A 20 13.07 -8.08 -4.89
C SER A 20 12.39 -7.37 -6.07
N LEU A 21 11.54 -6.37 -5.78
CA LEU A 21 10.82 -5.60 -6.79
C LEU A 21 11.70 -4.55 -7.49
N ASN A 22 12.90 -4.25 -6.96
CA ASN A 22 13.84 -3.27 -7.52
C ASN A 22 13.19 -1.88 -7.78
N LEU A 23 12.27 -1.47 -6.89
CA LEU A 23 11.51 -0.23 -7.05
C LEU A 23 12.43 0.99 -7.01
N LYS A 24 12.10 1.98 -7.84
CA LYS A 24 12.78 3.27 -7.92
C LYS A 24 11.77 4.40 -7.86
N ASP A 25 12.18 5.51 -7.25
CA ASP A 25 11.41 6.74 -7.34
C ASP A 25 11.56 7.44 -8.71
N ALA A 26 10.86 8.56 -8.90
CA ALA A 26 10.91 9.36 -10.12
C ALA A 26 12.30 9.93 -10.44
N LYS A 27 13.23 9.98 -9.47
CA LYS A 27 14.63 10.41 -9.65
C LYS A 27 15.56 9.22 -9.93
N GLY A 28 15.02 8.01 -10.05
CA GLY A 28 15.78 6.78 -10.27
C GLY A 28 16.45 6.22 -9.01
N ARG A 29 16.15 6.75 -7.82
CA ARG A 29 16.73 6.28 -6.56
C ARG A 29 16.06 4.99 -6.12
N ALA A 30 16.85 4.00 -5.72
CA ALA A 30 16.34 2.73 -5.23
C ALA A 30 15.56 2.89 -3.91
N LEU A 31 14.42 2.22 -3.83
CA LEU A 31 13.55 2.18 -2.66
C LEU A 31 13.65 0.79 -2.02
N THR A 32 14.38 0.71 -0.91
CA THR A 32 14.71 -0.54 -0.23
C THR A 32 14.35 -0.49 1.24
N LEU A 33 14.29 -1.68 1.85
CA LEU A 33 14.15 -1.89 3.28
C LEU A 33 15.29 -2.76 3.81
N GLU A 34 15.83 -2.39 4.95
CA GLU A 34 16.72 -3.20 5.76
C GLU A 34 15.94 -4.30 6.50
N PRO A 35 16.60 -5.33 7.07
CA PRO A 35 15.93 -6.35 7.88
C PRO A 35 15.13 -5.80 9.06
N SER A 36 15.50 -4.61 9.56
CA SER A 36 14.76 -3.88 10.60
C SER A 36 13.39 -3.37 10.13
N GLY A 37 13.18 -3.25 8.81
CA GLY A 37 12.04 -2.58 8.21
C GLY A 37 12.23 -1.06 8.01
N GLU A 38 13.40 -0.53 8.36
CA GLU A 38 13.80 0.85 8.04
C GLU A 38 14.40 0.94 6.63
N GLY A 39 14.43 2.13 6.03
CA GLY A 39 15.07 2.35 4.73
C GLY A 39 14.34 3.33 3.83
N SER A 40 14.88 3.53 2.62
CA SER A 40 14.38 4.53 1.68
C SER A 40 12.93 4.30 1.24
N PHE A 41 12.45 3.05 1.23
CA PHE A 41 11.04 2.77 0.96
C PHE A 41 10.13 3.28 2.08
N LYS A 42 10.48 3.05 3.36
CA LYS A 42 9.70 3.56 4.51
C LYS A 42 9.72 5.09 4.53
N GLU A 43 10.85 5.72 4.26
CA GLU A 43 10.93 7.19 4.15
C GLU A 43 10.08 7.72 2.99
N TYR A 44 9.96 6.97 1.89
CA TYR A 44 9.05 7.33 0.79
C TYR A 44 7.58 7.26 1.22
N VAL A 45 7.17 6.24 1.99
CA VAL A 45 5.82 6.14 2.57
C VAL A 45 5.55 7.35 3.49
N LYS A 46 6.49 7.66 4.40
CA LYS A 46 6.39 8.83 5.29
C LYS A 46 6.22 10.12 4.51
N LYS A 47 7.06 10.34 3.50
CA LYS A 47 6.97 11.51 2.63
C LYS A 47 5.62 11.58 1.91
N THR A 48 5.10 10.46 1.43
CA THR A 48 3.79 10.40 0.75
C THR A 48 2.65 10.87 1.66
N LEU A 49 2.68 10.46 2.94
CA LEU A 49 1.72 10.93 3.95
C LEU A 49 1.92 12.40 4.32
N SER A 50 3.17 12.86 4.42
CA SER A 50 3.46 14.28 4.64
C SER A 50 2.95 15.16 3.49
N ASP A 51 3.18 14.74 2.24
CA ASP A 51 2.70 15.43 1.04
C ASP A 51 1.15 15.43 0.99
N SER A 52 0.52 14.33 1.40
CA SER A 52 -0.94 14.21 1.55
C SER A 52 -1.50 15.25 2.53
N PHE A 53 -0.92 15.35 3.73
CA PHE A 53 -1.33 16.35 4.72
C PHE A 53 -1.14 17.77 4.19
N ALA A 54 0.02 18.06 3.57
CA ALA A 54 0.31 19.38 3.00
C ALA A 54 -0.70 19.76 1.91
N ALA A 55 -1.06 18.81 1.03
CA ALA A 55 -2.08 19.01 0.00
C ALA A 55 -3.44 19.32 0.62
N ALA A 56 -3.88 18.57 1.63
CA ALA A 56 -5.15 18.82 2.32
C ALA A 56 -5.18 20.17 3.03
N LYS A 57 -4.11 20.50 3.76
CA LYS A 57 -3.96 21.80 4.43
C LYS A 57 -3.96 22.97 3.46
N SER A 58 -3.43 22.80 2.25
CA SER A 58 -3.45 23.87 1.24
C SER A 58 -4.86 24.19 0.73
N ARG A 59 -5.75 23.18 0.72
CA ARG A 59 -7.17 23.30 0.31
C ARG A 59 -8.03 23.87 1.42
N GLU A 60 -7.80 23.45 2.66
CA GLU A 60 -8.59 23.85 3.84
C GLU A 60 -7.69 24.45 4.94
N LYS A 61 -7.17 25.64 4.66
CA LYS A 61 -6.09 26.31 5.43
C LYS A 61 -6.35 26.52 6.92
N SER A 62 -7.59 26.41 7.39
CA SER A 62 -7.99 26.78 8.75
C SER A 62 -8.40 25.61 9.67
N LEU A 63 -8.54 24.38 9.17
CA LEU A 63 -9.17 23.29 9.95
C LEU A 63 -8.22 22.16 10.36
N LEU A 64 -7.11 21.96 9.65
CA LEU A 64 -6.19 20.85 9.93
C LEU A 64 -5.06 21.26 10.88
N LYS A 65 -5.12 20.77 12.12
CA LYS A 65 -4.03 20.88 13.09
C LYS A 65 -2.91 19.89 12.74
N PRO A 66 -1.63 20.28 12.88
CA PRO A 66 -0.50 19.41 12.60
C PRO A 66 -0.25 18.42 13.75
N GLU A 67 -1.25 17.60 14.11
CA GLU A 67 -1.19 16.71 15.28
C GLU A 67 -0.03 15.70 15.22
N PHE A 68 0.33 15.27 14.00
CA PHE A 68 1.44 14.36 13.74
C PHE A 68 2.70 15.06 13.23
N PHE A 69 2.80 16.39 13.36
CA PHE A 69 4.02 17.11 12.95
C PHE A 69 4.60 17.92 14.09
N THR A 70 5.90 17.76 14.31
CA THR A 70 6.70 18.65 15.15
C THR A 70 7.51 19.60 14.29
N LEU A 71 7.68 20.82 14.78
CA LEU A 71 8.59 21.77 14.19
C LEU A 71 9.96 21.54 14.80
N GLU A 72 10.90 21.05 14.02
CA GLU A 72 12.28 20.81 14.46
C GLU A 72 13.23 21.80 13.80
N THR A 73 14.14 22.36 14.61
CA THR A 73 15.23 23.21 14.12
C THR A 73 16.46 22.37 13.87
N HIS A 74 16.78 22.17 12.58
CA HIS A 74 18.03 21.55 12.15
C HIS A 74 19.02 22.67 11.77
N GLY A 75 19.73 23.20 12.76
CA GLY A 75 20.57 24.39 12.56
C GLY A 75 19.73 25.63 12.26
N CYS A 76 19.90 26.24 11.08
CA CYS A 76 19.11 27.42 10.65
C CYS A 76 17.84 27.06 9.85
N THR A 77 17.57 25.78 9.60
CA THR A 77 16.39 25.33 8.85
C THR A 77 15.32 24.80 9.79
N LEU A 78 14.08 25.26 9.58
CA LEU A 78 12.89 24.74 10.21
C LEU A 78 12.35 23.61 9.34
N GLU A 79 12.28 22.40 9.90
CA GLU A 79 11.72 21.23 9.23
C GLU A 79 10.50 20.72 10.00
N TYR A 80 9.51 20.21 9.26
CA TYR A 80 8.38 19.51 9.84
C TYR A 80 8.73 18.04 9.92
N ASP A 81 8.94 17.53 11.13
CA ASP A 81 9.12 16.10 11.35
C ASP A 81 7.75 15.42 11.45
N PHE A 82 7.53 14.38 10.65
CA PHE A 82 6.28 13.63 10.63
C PHE A 82 6.39 12.44 11.58
N LYS A 83 5.58 12.47 12.64
CA LYS A 83 5.43 11.41 13.65
C LYS A 83 4.66 10.23 13.06
N PHE A 84 5.32 9.50 12.18
CA PHE A 84 4.72 8.39 11.43
C PHE A 84 4.16 7.31 12.34
N GLU A 85 4.86 6.96 13.41
CA GLU A 85 4.46 5.93 14.36
C GLU A 85 3.22 6.36 15.15
N ASP A 86 3.14 7.61 15.58
CA ASP A 86 1.95 8.17 16.23
C ASP A 86 0.76 8.18 15.26
N PHE A 87 0.99 8.52 13.99
CA PHE A 87 -0.04 8.46 12.94
C PHE A 87 -0.55 7.03 12.74
N VAL A 88 0.34 6.05 12.59
CA VAL A 88 -0.03 4.65 12.43
C VAL A 88 -0.79 4.14 13.66
N LEU A 89 -0.37 4.50 14.87
CA LEU A 89 -1.03 4.12 16.13
C LEU A 89 -2.37 4.82 16.36
N SER A 90 -2.60 5.98 15.73
CA SER A 90 -3.89 6.68 15.80
C SER A 90 -5.00 5.94 15.06
N MET A 91 -4.64 5.08 14.10
CA MET A 91 -5.59 4.27 13.34
C MET A 91 -5.77 2.91 14.01
N PRO A 92 -7.02 2.47 14.29
CA PRO A 92 -7.24 1.14 14.82
C PRO A 92 -6.85 0.08 13.77
N ARG A 93 -6.21 -0.99 14.23
CA ARG A 93 -5.91 -2.15 13.39
C ARG A 93 -7.22 -2.86 13.00
N ALA A 94 -7.56 -2.85 11.70
CA ALA A 94 -8.81 -3.42 11.21
C ALA A 94 -8.85 -4.95 11.20
N LYS A 95 -7.73 -5.62 10.87
CA LYS A 95 -7.69 -7.06 10.59
C LYS A 95 -6.81 -7.83 11.57
N ALA A 96 -7.15 -9.10 11.81
CA ALA A 96 -6.33 -10.05 12.56
C ALA A 96 -5.09 -10.50 11.75
N THR A 97 -4.26 -11.40 12.31
CA THR A 97 -3.09 -11.95 11.59
C THR A 97 -3.26 -13.45 11.31
N PRO A 98 -3.02 -13.93 10.07
CA PRO A 98 -2.75 -13.15 8.84
C PRO A 98 -4.01 -12.39 8.37
N ALA A 99 -3.82 -11.21 7.79
CA ALA A 99 -4.92 -10.30 7.48
C ALA A 99 -5.76 -10.71 6.25
N PHE A 100 -5.21 -11.55 5.37
CA PHE A 100 -5.84 -11.92 4.10
C PHE A 100 -5.89 -13.44 3.97
N ASP A 101 -4.75 -14.13 3.98
CA ASP A 101 -4.71 -15.60 3.89
C ASP A 101 -4.83 -16.23 5.28
N GLY A 102 -6.06 -16.44 5.76
CA GLY A 102 -6.35 -16.97 7.09
C GLY A 102 -5.91 -18.44 7.23
N LEU A 103 -5.37 -18.82 8.38
CA LEU A 103 -4.87 -20.19 8.61
C LEU A 103 -5.98 -21.26 8.58
N GLU A 104 -7.22 -20.86 8.84
CA GLU A 104 -8.40 -21.73 8.85
C GLU A 104 -9.26 -21.51 7.59
N LEU A 105 -8.71 -20.85 6.57
CA LEU A 105 -9.42 -20.50 5.33
C LEU A 105 -10.68 -19.63 5.56
N GLN A 106 -10.68 -18.85 6.63
CA GLN A 106 -11.86 -18.15 7.14
C GLN A 106 -12.08 -16.75 6.56
N ASN A 107 -11.14 -16.24 5.78
CA ASN A 107 -11.22 -14.88 5.24
C ASN A 107 -11.86 -14.87 3.85
N PRO A 108 -12.49 -13.76 3.43
CA PRO A 108 -13.10 -13.65 2.09
C PRO A 108 -12.12 -13.91 0.94
N GLU A 109 -10.84 -13.56 1.11
CA GLU A 109 -9.83 -13.82 0.09
C GLU A 109 -9.54 -15.32 -0.07
N ASN A 110 -9.73 -16.14 0.97
CA ASN A 110 -9.61 -17.58 0.83
C ASN A 110 -10.74 -18.16 -0.05
N ASP A 111 -11.97 -17.68 0.14
CA ASP A 111 -13.14 -18.04 -0.68
C ASP A 111 -12.96 -17.60 -2.14
N PHE A 112 -12.40 -16.40 -2.38
CA PHE A 112 -12.07 -15.94 -3.74
C PHE A 112 -11.14 -16.90 -4.49
N PHE A 113 -10.22 -17.56 -3.79
CA PHE A 113 -9.28 -18.52 -4.37
C PHE A 113 -9.81 -19.97 -4.37
N GLY A 114 -11.04 -20.20 -3.94
CA GLY A 114 -11.74 -21.47 -4.08
C GLY A 114 -12.02 -21.85 -5.54
N ASP A 115 -12.51 -23.07 -5.74
CA ASP A 115 -12.95 -23.60 -7.03
C ASP A 115 -14.09 -24.61 -6.84
N ALA A 116 -14.39 -25.40 -7.89
CA ALA A 116 -15.47 -26.37 -7.87
C ALA A 116 -15.24 -27.53 -6.88
N ASP A 117 -13.98 -27.80 -6.50
CA ASP A 117 -13.61 -28.92 -5.64
C ASP A 117 -13.37 -28.49 -4.18
N ALA A 118 -12.96 -27.24 -3.95
CA ALA A 118 -12.84 -26.67 -2.61
C ALA A 118 -13.33 -25.21 -2.53
N ALA A 119 -14.22 -24.93 -1.58
CA ALA A 119 -14.82 -23.61 -1.41
C ALA A 119 -13.82 -22.50 -1.08
N ALA A 120 -12.69 -22.83 -0.46
CA ALA A 120 -11.67 -21.85 -0.09
C ALA A 120 -10.28 -22.48 -0.18
N LYS A 121 -9.28 -21.69 -0.57
CA LYS A 121 -7.88 -22.13 -0.68
C LYS A 121 -6.92 -21.10 -0.10
N HIS A 122 -5.74 -21.57 0.31
CA HIS A 122 -4.62 -20.69 0.61
C HIS A 122 -4.06 -20.09 -0.68
N PHE A 123 -3.41 -18.94 -0.57
CA PHE A 123 -2.77 -18.25 -1.71
C PHE A 123 -1.39 -17.70 -1.36
N THR A 124 -0.87 -18.07 -0.19
CA THR A 124 0.49 -17.84 0.25
C THR A 124 1.10 -19.13 0.78
N GLU A 125 2.38 -19.36 0.50
CA GLU A 125 3.10 -20.47 1.14
C GLU A 125 3.15 -20.34 2.65
N PHE A 126 3.11 -19.10 3.17
CA PHE A 126 3.21 -18.83 4.60
C PHE A 126 2.05 -19.46 5.37
N SER A 127 0.81 -19.22 4.91
CA SER A 127 -0.39 -19.77 5.54
C SER A 127 -0.59 -21.23 5.17
N ALA A 128 -0.34 -21.65 3.92
CA ALA A 128 -0.48 -23.05 3.52
C ALA A 128 0.39 -24.03 4.33
N LYS A 129 1.60 -23.61 4.75
CA LYS A 129 2.49 -24.42 5.58
C LYS A 129 2.09 -24.50 7.06
N ARG A 130 1.13 -23.67 7.50
CA ARG A 130 0.73 -23.49 8.91
C ARG A 130 -0.75 -23.76 9.16
N GLY A 131 -1.56 -23.71 8.12
CA GLY A 131 -3.00 -23.87 8.14
C GLY A 131 -3.45 -25.23 7.63
N THR A 132 -4.73 -25.31 7.30
CA THR A 132 -5.39 -26.51 6.77
C THR A 132 -5.96 -26.25 5.40
N GLY A 133 -5.96 -27.26 4.53
CA GLY A 133 -6.50 -27.17 3.18
C GLY A 133 -5.44 -26.92 2.11
N GLU A 134 -5.91 -26.74 0.88
CA GLU A 134 -5.06 -26.70 -0.31
C GLU A 134 -4.59 -25.27 -0.62
N ILE A 135 -3.49 -25.17 -1.36
CA ILE A 135 -3.06 -23.92 -1.99
C ILE A 135 -3.63 -23.82 -3.40
N ALA A 136 -4.11 -22.64 -3.78
CA ALA A 136 -4.57 -22.36 -5.12
C ALA A 136 -3.45 -22.53 -6.15
N ASP A 137 -3.82 -22.88 -7.39
CA ASP A 137 -2.85 -23.03 -8.49
C ASP A 137 -2.09 -21.71 -8.70
N ALA A 138 -0.76 -21.81 -8.82
CA ALA A 138 0.13 -20.66 -8.95
C ALA A 138 -0.22 -19.75 -10.15
N LYS A 139 -0.82 -20.29 -11.22
CA LYS A 139 -1.29 -19.53 -12.38
C LYS A 139 -2.51 -18.68 -12.03
N ILE A 140 -3.41 -19.17 -11.16
CA ILE A 140 -4.57 -18.40 -10.69
C ILE A 140 -4.11 -17.27 -9.78
N ILE A 141 -3.21 -17.55 -8.83
CA ILE A 141 -2.60 -16.53 -7.97
C ILE A 141 -1.89 -15.46 -8.82
N LYS A 142 -1.14 -15.89 -9.85
CA LYS A 142 -0.49 -14.99 -10.79
C LYS A 142 -1.49 -14.10 -11.53
N MET A 143 -2.59 -14.68 -12.01
CA MET A 143 -3.63 -14.00 -12.77
C MET A 143 -4.36 -12.93 -11.95
N ALA A 144 -4.57 -13.19 -10.67
CA ALA A 144 -5.23 -12.24 -9.75
C ALA A 144 -4.36 -11.03 -9.37
N ASN A 145 -3.05 -11.04 -9.66
CA ASN A 145 -2.13 -10.01 -9.19
C ASN A 145 -1.60 -9.11 -10.33
N ALA A 146 -2.01 -7.84 -10.31
CA ALA A 146 -1.61 -6.82 -11.28
C ALA A 146 -0.09 -6.60 -11.38
N MET A 147 0.68 -6.87 -10.31
CA MET A 147 2.15 -6.76 -10.32
C MET A 147 2.81 -7.69 -11.35
N ASN A 148 2.14 -8.77 -11.78
CA ASN A 148 2.66 -9.67 -12.81
C ASN A 148 2.57 -9.12 -14.23
N TYR A 149 1.89 -7.98 -14.42
CA TYR A 149 1.52 -7.46 -15.75
C TYR A 149 1.99 -6.02 -16.00
N LEU A 150 2.86 -5.48 -15.14
CA LEU A 150 3.32 -4.08 -15.23
C LEU A 150 3.93 -3.73 -16.60
N GLY A 151 4.73 -4.66 -17.16
CA GLY A 151 5.38 -4.52 -18.47
C GLY A 151 4.51 -4.91 -19.67
N ASN A 152 3.22 -5.22 -19.48
CA ASN A 152 2.36 -5.60 -20.59
C ASN A 152 2.15 -4.41 -21.55
N ALA A 153 2.59 -4.58 -22.80
CA ALA A 153 2.48 -3.57 -23.85
C ALA A 153 1.03 -3.24 -24.23
N ASN A 154 0.11 -4.18 -24.02
CA ASN A 154 -1.32 -4.03 -24.28
C ASN A 154 -2.10 -3.50 -23.07
N ALA A 155 -1.46 -3.33 -21.91
CA ALA A 155 -2.11 -2.75 -20.74
C ALA A 155 -2.32 -1.23 -20.93
N ALA A 156 -3.20 -0.66 -20.10
CA ALA A 156 -3.47 0.77 -20.07
C ALA A 156 -2.17 1.60 -20.00
N LYS A 157 -2.20 2.81 -20.57
CA LYS A 157 -1.07 3.74 -20.54
C LYS A 157 -1.13 4.69 -19.34
N PHE A 158 -2.36 5.03 -18.92
CA PHE A 158 -2.65 6.02 -17.88
C PHE A 158 -3.39 5.35 -16.74
N TYR A 159 -2.91 5.56 -15.52
CA TYR A 159 -3.49 5.02 -14.30
C TYR A 159 -3.75 6.17 -13.32
N ARG A 160 -4.92 6.16 -12.69
CA ARG A 160 -5.23 7.01 -11.54
C ARG A 160 -5.53 6.11 -10.36
N ILE A 161 -4.74 6.22 -9.30
CA ILE A 161 -4.82 5.34 -8.13
C ILE A 161 -4.96 6.23 -6.88
N ARG A 162 -5.87 5.85 -5.99
CA ARG A 162 -6.07 6.48 -4.69
C ARG A 162 -6.13 5.41 -3.60
N HIS A 163 -5.59 5.74 -2.43
CA HIS A 163 -5.78 4.97 -1.18
C HIS A 163 -5.94 5.98 -0.06
N GLY A 164 -7.01 5.89 0.72
CA GLY A 164 -7.27 6.86 1.80
C GLY A 164 -6.15 6.84 2.85
N ALA A 165 -5.73 8.00 3.36
CA ALA A 165 -4.70 8.04 4.40
C ALA A 165 -5.15 7.34 5.70
N ALA A 166 -6.46 7.31 5.95
CA ALA A 166 -7.09 6.64 7.08
C ALA A 166 -7.71 5.28 6.71
N ASP A 167 -7.46 4.77 5.50
CA ASP A 167 -7.89 3.43 5.07
C ASP A 167 -6.92 2.37 5.60
N SER A 168 -7.45 1.48 6.46
CA SER A 168 -6.72 0.38 7.10
C SER A 168 -7.14 -1.01 6.62
N ASP A 169 -7.93 -1.12 5.54
CA ASP A 169 -8.34 -2.40 4.94
C ASP A 169 -7.15 -3.14 4.29
N THR A 170 -6.15 -2.38 3.84
CA THR A 170 -4.83 -2.86 3.47
C THR A 170 -3.75 -1.84 3.83
N ALA A 171 -2.49 -2.27 3.92
CA ALA A 171 -1.38 -1.36 4.19
C ALA A 171 -1.16 -0.42 2.98
N LEU A 172 -0.93 0.88 3.22
CA LEU A 172 -0.62 1.87 2.18
C LEU A 172 0.55 1.44 1.26
N ALA A 173 1.46 0.60 1.76
CA ALA A 173 2.54 0.03 0.97
C ALA A 173 2.03 -0.75 -0.26
N VAL A 174 0.86 -1.40 -0.20
CA VAL A 174 0.31 -2.21 -1.30
C VAL A 174 0.00 -1.37 -2.55
N PRO A 175 -0.88 -0.35 -2.50
CA PRO A 175 -1.15 0.49 -3.66
C PRO A 175 0.05 1.34 -4.07
N LEU A 176 0.92 1.72 -3.12
CA LEU A 176 2.15 2.45 -3.43
C LEU A 176 3.15 1.59 -4.24
N ILE A 177 3.32 0.31 -3.88
CA ILE A 177 4.14 -0.65 -4.64
C ILE A 177 3.63 -0.77 -6.07
N LEU A 178 2.31 -0.88 -6.26
CA LEU A 178 1.71 -0.93 -7.60
C LEU A 178 1.98 0.35 -8.40
N ALA A 179 1.78 1.52 -7.77
CA ALA A 179 2.02 2.81 -8.41
C ALA A 179 3.49 2.96 -8.87
N LEU A 180 4.44 2.65 -7.99
CA LEU A 180 5.88 2.69 -8.29
C LEU A 180 6.26 1.68 -9.38
N GLY A 181 5.73 0.45 -9.29
CA GLY A 181 5.97 -0.59 -10.29
C GLY A 181 5.48 -0.19 -11.68
N LEU A 182 4.28 0.39 -11.78
CA LEU A 182 3.72 0.92 -13.02
C LEU A 182 4.57 2.08 -13.58
N GLN A 183 5.00 3.01 -12.72
CA GLN A 183 5.90 4.11 -13.12
C GLN A 183 7.25 3.59 -13.63
N ASN A 184 7.86 2.62 -12.94
CA ASN A 184 9.11 1.98 -13.35
C ASN A 184 8.96 1.21 -14.67
N ALA A 185 7.77 0.72 -14.99
CA ALA A 185 7.42 0.11 -16.28
C ALA A 185 7.06 1.15 -17.37
N GLY A 186 7.24 2.45 -17.12
CA GLY A 186 7.00 3.52 -18.09
C GLY A 186 5.54 3.92 -18.27
N LYS A 187 4.65 3.52 -17.35
CA LYS A 187 3.24 3.95 -17.36
C LYS A 187 3.10 5.33 -16.71
N THR A 188 2.12 6.11 -17.17
CA THR A 188 1.77 7.38 -16.52
C THR A 188 0.83 7.11 -15.36
N VAL A 189 1.26 7.41 -14.14
CA VAL A 189 0.50 7.14 -12.91
C VAL A 189 0.26 8.42 -12.13
N ASP A 190 -1.01 8.77 -11.97
CA ASP A 190 -1.50 9.77 -11.00
C ASP A 190 -1.86 9.04 -9.70
N PHE A 191 -0.92 8.99 -8.77
CA PHE A 191 -1.11 8.37 -7.45
C PHE A 191 -1.22 9.44 -6.37
N ALA A 192 -2.20 9.30 -5.47
CA ALA A 192 -2.31 10.14 -4.29
C ALA A 192 -2.90 9.36 -3.11
N VAL A 193 -2.63 9.85 -1.92
CA VAL A 193 -3.15 9.32 -0.66
C VAL A 193 -4.01 10.40 -0.02
N PRO A 194 -5.34 10.46 -0.24
CA PRO A 194 -6.14 11.58 0.26
C PRO A 194 -6.18 11.61 1.80
N TRP A 195 -5.79 12.76 2.39
CA TRP A 195 -5.73 12.91 3.85
C TRP A 195 -7.13 12.79 4.47
N GLY A 196 -7.24 12.10 5.60
CA GLY A 196 -8.50 11.93 6.34
C GLY A 196 -9.53 11.01 5.66
N GLN A 197 -9.30 10.61 4.41
CA GLN A 197 -10.17 9.66 3.71
C GLN A 197 -9.94 8.24 4.25
N GLY A 198 -11.02 7.58 4.64
CA GLY A 198 -11.05 6.15 5.00
C GLY A 198 -11.32 5.25 3.79
N HIS A 199 -11.73 4.01 4.05
CA HIS A 199 -12.06 3.06 2.99
C HIS A 199 -13.24 3.52 2.13
N GLY A 200 -13.04 3.56 0.81
CA GLY A 200 -14.07 3.98 -0.15
C GLY A 200 -13.52 4.44 -1.49
N GLY A 201 -14.43 4.79 -2.40
CA GLY A 201 -14.14 5.32 -3.73
C GLY A 201 -15.09 6.47 -4.10
N ASP A 202 -14.91 7.04 -5.30
CA ASP A 202 -15.78 8.05 -5.90
C ASP A 202 -16.02 9.32 -5.04
N TYR A 203 -15.18 9.58 -4.06
CA TYR A 203 -15.26 10.77 -3.20
C TYR A 203 -14.63 12.02 -3.84
N ASP A 204 -13.90 11.88 -4.95
CA ASP A 204 -13.18 12.97 -5.64
C ASP A 204 -13.53 13.11 -7.13
N LEU A 205 -14.82 12.95 -7.48
CA LEU A 205 -15.33 12.96 -8.86
C LEU A 205 -14.88 14.17 -9.69
N ASP A 206 -14.86 15.38 -9.11
CA ASP A 206 -14.40 16.57 -9.83
C ASP A 206 -12.92 16.50 -10.21
N GLU A 207 -12.08 15.86 -9.39
CA GLU A 207 -10.67 15.62 -9.71
C GLU A 207 -10.51 14.45 -10.69
N LEU A 208 -11.33 13.42 -10.55
CA LEU A 208 -11.39 12.29 -11.48
C LEU A 208 -11.76 12.76 -12.89
N PHE A 209 -12.84 13.50 -13.05
CA PHE A 209 -13.30 13.99 -14.35
C PHE A 209 -12.32 14.97 -14.99
N ARG A 210 -11.70 15.86 -14.20
CA ARG A 210 -10.60 16.70 -14.68
C ARG A 210 -9.37 15.89 -15.11
N TRP A 211 -9.06 14.80 -14.43
CA TRP A 211 -7.98 13.90 -14.85
C TRP A 211 -8.33 13.18 -16.16
N ILE A 212 -9.55 12.64 -16.29
CA ILE A 212 -10.04 12.02 -17.53
C ILE A 212 -9.92 13.02 -18.69
N ASP A 213 -10.44 14.24 -18.52
CA ASP A 213 -10.38 15.30 -19.51
C ASP A 213 -8.95 15.59 -20.01
N ARG A 214 -7.94 15.54 -19.13
CA ARG A 214 -6.53 15.75 -19.51
C ARG A 214 -5.91 14.58 -20.25
N VAL A 215 -6.44 13.38 -20.08
CA VAL A 215 -5.88 12.15 -20.67
C VAL A 215 -6.51 11.84 -22.02
N VAL A 216 -7.79 12.20 -22.22
CA VAL A 216 -8.56 11.88 -23.43
C VAL A 216 -8.63 13.00 -24.45
N LYS A 217 -8.39 14.25 -24.06
CA LYS A 217 -8.34 15.42 -24.97
C LYS A 217 -6.91 15.66 -25.44
#